data_AF-A0A1Y4BHG8-F1
#
_entry.id   AF-A0A1Y4BHG8-F1
#
_cell.length_a   1.000
_cell.length_b   1.000
_cell.length_c   1.000
_cell.angle_alpha   90.00
_cell.angle_beta   90.00
_cell.angle_gamma   90.00
#
_symmetry.space_group_name_H-M   'P 1'
#
loop_
_entity.id
_entity.type
_entity.pdbx_description
1 polymer ?
#
loop_
_entity_poly.entity_id
_entity_poly.type
_entity_poly.pdbx_seq_one_letter_code
_entity_poly.pdbx_strand_id
1 'polypeptide(L)'
;MIQQLAQQNPPEYMASGDQEKELRAHYQALTLSSSLGMAVYSSYSNGDLLEVLRDTASRMGRAPTQGEIFFLYRTYLKAGFGTWPAALRAAGMRRLPAPDLIMPDWEQVLLEEPEICKFLEDVTDRRCRLGYPPRKRDVPYSKLLCERFHSWENVVAAADAFQKWQEERRNSVNK
;
A
#
# COMPACT_ATOMS: atom_id res chain seq x y z
N MET A 1 12.82 -3.45 19.41
CA MET A 1 13.55 -4.73 19.55
C MET A 1 13.55 -5.55 18.25
N ILE A 2 12.40 -5.96 17.68
CA ILE A 2 12.38 -6.66 16.38
C ILE A 2 12.87 -5.76 15.23
N GLN A 3 12.57 -4.46 15.25
CA GLN A 3 13.11 -3.49 14.26
C GLN A 3 14.65 -3.41 14.29
N GLN A 4 15.28 -3.40 15.48
CA GLN A 4 16.74 -3.42 15.60
C GLN A 4 17.34 -4.76 15.12
N LEU A 5 16.70 -5.89 15.43
CA LEU A 5 17.12 -7.22 14.96
C LEU A 5 16.94 -7.38 13.43
N ALA A 6 15.89 -6.79 12.86
CA ALA A 6 15.64 -6.76 11.42
C ALA A 6 16.54 -5.76 10.67
N GLN A 7 17.03 -4.70 11.34
CA GLN A 7 17.99 -3.75 10.77
C GLN A 7 19.42 -4.29 10.74
N GLN A 8 19.80 -5.17 11.67
CA GLN A 8 21.13 -5.79 11.72
C GLN A 8 21.36 -6.88 10.66
N ASN A 9 20.28 -7.46 10.12
CA ASN A 9 20.31 -8.42 9.02
C ASN A 9 19.08 -8.15 8.14
N PRO A 10 19.11 -7.17 7.21
CA PRO A 10 17.97 -6.96 6.33
C PRO A 10 17.92 -8.11 5.33
N PRO A 11 16.97 -9.07 5.42
CA PRO A 11 16.77 -9.97 4.31
C PRO A 11 16.06 -9.12 3.27
N GLU A 12 16.69 -8.91 2.13
CA GLU A 12 15.95 -8.55 0.92
C GLU A 12 14.78 -9.55 0.82
N TYR A 13 13.55 -9.06 1.02
CA TYR A 13 12.35 -9.87 1.27
C TYR A 13 11.84 -10.58 0.01
N MET A 14 12.72 -11.36 -0.60
CA MET A 14 12.47 -12.42 -1.55
C MET A 14 13.20 -13.69 -1.08
N ALA A 15 13.05 -14.02 0.21
CA ALA A 15 13.59 -15.26 0.73
C ALA A 15 12.98 -16.43 -0.05
N SER A 16 13.83 -17.26 -0.66
CA SER A 16 13.40 -18.55 -1.19
C SER A 16 12.71 -19.36 -0.07
N GLY A 17 11.89 -20.35 -0.42
CA GLY A 17 11.17 -21.15 0.58
C GLY A 17 12.09 -21.74 1.67
N ASP A 18 13.35 -22.01 1.33
CA ASP A 18 14.36 -22.56 2.24
C ASP A 18 14.90 -21.51 3.24
N GLN A 19 15.14 -20.27 2.78
CA GLN A 19 15.61 -19.19 3.65
C GLN A 19 14.56 -18.78 4.70
N GLU A 20 13.28 -18.79 4.35
CA GLU A 20 12.21 -18.49 5.33
C GLU A 20 12.14 -19.58 6.41
N LYS A 21 12.43 -20.85 6.08
CA LYS A 21 12.45 -21.96 7.03
C LYS A 21 13.57 -21.82 8.06
N GLU A 22 14.76 -21.43 7.62
CA GLU A 22 15.90 -21.17 8.50
C GLU A 22 15.64 -19.99 9.44
N LEU A 23 15.08 -18.90 8.92
CA LEU A 23 14.67 -17.75 9.73
C LEU A 23 13.63 -18.16 10.78
N ARG A 24 12.66 -19.02 10.43
CA ARG A 24 11.67 -19.53 11.39
C ARG A 24 12.29 -20.33 12.53
N ALA A 25 13.33 -21.12 12.24
CA ALA A 25 14.06 -21.84 13.28
C ALA A 25 14.83 -20.88 14.18
N HIS A 26 15.54 -19.90 13.59
CA HIS A 26 16.32 -18.92 14.33
C HIS A 26 15.46 -18.06 15.27
N TYR A 27 14.26 -17.70 14.83
CA TYR A 27 13.33 -16.83 15.56
C TYR A 27 12.19 -17.58 16.25
N GLN A 28 12.31 -18.89 16.48
CA GLN A 28 11.25 -19.70 17.09
C GLN A 28 10.78 -19.15 18.45
N ALA A 29 11.70 -18.65 19.27
CA ALA A 29 11.41 -18.05 20.57
C ALA A 29 10.70 -16.68 20.51
N LEU A 30 10.57 -16.09 19.32
CA LEU A 30 9.78 -14.87 19.10
C LEU A 30 8.42 -15.18 18.45
N THR A 31 8.06 -16.44 18.25
CA THR A 31 6.74 -16.81 17.73
C THR A 31 5.70 -16.83 18.84
N LEU A 32 4.42 -16.67 18.47
CA LEU A 32 3.29 -16.66 19.41
C LEU A 32 3.10 -17.98 20.19
N SER A 33 3.76 -19.07 19.80
CA SER A 33 3.75 -20.33 20.56
C SER A 33 4.68 -20.32 21.78
N SER A 34 5.46 -19.26 21.98
CA SER A 34 6.36 -19.11 23.11
C SER A 34 5.92 -17.96 24.03
N SER A 35 6.22 -18.07 25.33
CA SER A 35 5.94 -17.01 26.30
C SER A 35 6.67 -15.71 25.97
N LEU A 36 7.93 -15.82 25.55
CA LEU A 36 8.73 -14.67 25.09
C LEU A 36 8.10 -14.02 23.86
N GLY A 37 7.73 -14.79 22.84
CA GLY A 37 7.06 -14.25 21.65
C GLY A 37 5.72 -13.61 21.95
N MET A 38 4.92 -14.14 22.89
CA MET A 38 3.68 -13.50 23.34
C MET A 38 3.93 -12.19 24.08
N ALA A 39 4.96 -12.13 24.93
CA ALA A 39 5.35 -10.88 25.60
C ALA A 39 5.83 -9.83 24.58
N VAL A 40 6.62 -10.25 23.59
CA VAL A 40 7.08 -9.36 22.51
C VAL A 40 5.90 -8.88 21.68
N TYR A 41 5.00 -9.76 21.24
CA TYR A 41 3.77 -9.37 20.53
C TYR A 41 2.95 -8.35 21.33
N SER A 42 2.73 -8.60 22.62
CA SER A 42 1.94 -7.72 23.50
C SER A 42 2.60 -6.35 23.75
N SER A 43 3.90 -6.21 23.46
CA SER A 43 4.57 -4.91 23.54
C SER A 43 4.34 -4.01 22.32
N TYR A 44 3.80 -4.56 21.22
CA TYR A 44 3.38 -3.77 20.07
C TYR A 44 1.93 -3.31 20.24
N SER A 45 1.68 -2.04 20.00
CA SER A 45 0.32 -1.56 19.77
C SER A 45 -0.18 -1.98 18.39
N ASN A 46 -1.50 -1.97 18.20
CA ASN A 46 -2.09 -2.10 16.86
C ASN A 46 -1.53 -1.03 15.91
N GLY A 47 -1.24 0.18 16.38
CA GLY A 47 -0.64 1.24 15.58
C GLY A 47 0.74 0.84 15.04
N ASP A 48 1.61 0.34 15.92
CA ASP A 48 2.99 -0.04 15.56
C ASP A 48 3.02 -1.15 14.51
N LEU A 49 2.12 -2.14 14.62
CA LEU A 49 2.00 -3.20 13.61
C LEU A 49 1.54 -2.65 12.26
N LEU A 50 0.61 -1.69 12.25
CA LEU A 50 0.15 -1.05 11.01
C LEU A 50 1.21 -0.14 10.39
N GLU A 51 2.08 0.48 11.19
CA GLU A 51 3.22 1.26 10.68
C GLU A 51 4.19 0.40 9.87
N VAL A 52 4.43 -0.86 10.26
CA VAL A 52 5.24 -1.79 9.44
C VAL A 52 4.68 -1.93 8.02
N LEU A 53 3.35 -1.98 7.88
CA LEU A 53 2.71 -2.04 6.58
C LEU A 53 2.86 -0.71 5.83
N ARG A 54 2.71 0.44 6.51
CA ARG A 54 2.77 1.78 5.91
C ARG A 54 4.17 2.13 5.45
N ASP A 55 5.18 1.86 6.27
CA ASP A 55 6.59 2.05 5.91
C ASP A 55 6.98 1.20 4.70
N THR A 56 6.54 -0.05 4.67
CA THR A 56 6.81 -0.93 3.52
C THR A 56 6.09 -0.42 2.28
N ALA A 57 4.83 -0.01 2.41
CA ALA A 57 4.07 0.54 1.28
C ALA A 57 4.73 1.81 0.70
N SER A 58 5.15 2.72 1.58
CA SER A 58 5.86 3.96 1.22
C SER A 58 7.15 3.66 0.44
N ARG A 59 7.97 2.73 0.94
CA ARG A 59 9.20 2.30 0.26
C ARG A 59 8.96 1.67 -1.11
N MET A 60 7.87 0.91 -1.27
CA MET A 60 7.55 0.19 -2.50
C MET A 60 6.69 1.00 -3.49
N GLY A 61 6.13 2.13 -3.07
CA GLY A 61 5.14 2.88 -3.84
C GLY A 61 3.82 2.13 -4.07
N ARG A 62 3.60 0.99 -3.41
CA ARG A 62 2.37 0.18 -3.47
C ARG A 62 2.14 -0.58 -2.18
N ALA A 63 0.90 -1.03 -1.95
CA ALA A 63 0.60 -1.91 -0.81
C ALA A 63 1.45 -3.20 -0.86
N PRO A 64 2.00 -3.66 0.29
CA PRO A 64 2.85 -4.85 0.33
C PRO A 64 2.04 -6.14 0.16
N THR A 65 2.65 -7.12 -0.49
CA THR A 65 2.21 -8.51 -0.47
C THR A 65 2.66 -9.18 0.84
N GLN A 66 2.09 -10.34 1.17
CA GLN A 66 2.52 -11.06 2.38
C GLN A 66 4.02 -11.35 2.34
N GLY A 67 4.54 -11.81 1.19
CA GLY A 67 5.95 -12.17 0.99
C GLY A 67 6.94 -11.04 1.25
N GLU A 68 6.51 -9.79 1.12
CA GLU A 68 7.36 -8.60 1.25
C GLU A 68 7.52 -8.11 2.69
N ILE A 69 6.74 -8.66 3.62
CA ILE A 69 6.85 -8.36 5.06
C ILE A 69 7.59 -9.47 5.77
N PHE A 70 8.38 -9.16 6.79
CA PHE A 70 9.03 -10.18 7.61
C PHE A 70 8.02 -11.12 8.26
N PHE A 71 8.30 -12.43 8.25
CA PHE A 71 7.31 -13.44 8.62
C PHE A 71 6.76 -13.28 10.05
N LEU A 72 7.56 -12.78 11.00
CA LEU A 72 7.09 -12.51 12.37
C LEU A 72 6.01 -11.42 12.38
N TYR A 73 6.21 -10.32 11.65
CA TYR A 73 5.18 -9.29 11.52
C TYR A 73 3.93 -9.82 10.82
N ARG A 74 4.06 -10.72 9.82
CA ARG A 74 2.88 -11.38 9.21
C ARG A 74 2.06 -12.14 10.26
N THR A 75 2.73 -12.87 11.14
CA THR A 75 2.09 -13.63 12.23
C THR A 75 1.39 -12.69 13.21
N TYR A 76 2.05 -11.61 13.63
CA TYR A 76 1.48 -10.63 14.56
C TYR A 76 0.31 -9.84 13.96
N LEU A 77 0.42 -9.44 12.69
CA LEU A 77 -0.67 -8.80 11.96
C LEU A 77 -1.89 -9.71 11.83
N LYS A 78 -1.69 -11.01 11.57
CA LYS A 78 -2.79 -11.98 11.52
C LYS A 78 -3.40 -12.20 12.91
N ALA A 79 -2.59 -12.21 13.97
CA ALA A 79 -3.10 -12.34 15.34
C ALA A 79 -3.90 -11.11 15.79
N GLY A 80 -3.44 -9.90 15.49
CA GLY A 80 -4.11 -8.66 15.91
C GLY A 80 -5.33 -8.29 15.06
N PHE A 81 -5.31 -8.60 13.76
CA PHE A 81 -6.34 -8.15 12.81
C PHE A 81 -7.11 -9.31 12.15
N GLY A 82 -6.81 -10.56 12.50
CA GLY A 82 -7.44 -11.78 12.00
C GLY A 82 -6.96 -12.22 10.62
N THR A 83 -7.05 -11.35 9.62
CA THR A 83 -6.67 -11.67 8.23
C THR A 83 -5.76 -10.61 7.62
N TRP A 84 -4.93 -11.00 6.65
CA TRP A 84 -4.08 -10.06 5.92
C TRP A 84 -4.88 -8.91 5.25
N PRO A 85 -6.00 -9.17 4.55
CA PRO A 85 -6.82 -8.08 4.03
C PRO A 85 -7.38 -7.16 5.12
N ALA A 86 -7.71 -7.70 6.31
CA ALA A 86 -8.16 -6.87 7.43
C ALA A 86 -7.03 -5.98 7.97
N ALA A 87 -5.81 -6.49 8.10
CA ALA A 87 -4.64 -5.72 8.48
C ALA A 87 -4.34 -4.59 7.49
N LEU A 88 -4.37 -4.87 6.17
CA LEU A 88 -4.21 -3.85 5.14
C LEU A 88 -5.31 -2.78 5.23
N ARG A 89 -6.58 -3.18 5.39
CA ARG A 89 -7.69 -2.23 5.58
C ARG A 89 -7.48 -1.34 6.81
N ALA A 90 -7.07 -1.93 7.94
CA ALA A 90 -6.76 -1.21 9.16
C ALA A 90 -5.60 -0.22 8.95
N ALA A 91 -4.59 -0.59 8.14
CA ALA A 91 -3.48 0.27 7.77
C ALA A 91 -3.90 1.43 6.85
N GLY A 92 -5.10 1.38 6.27
CA GLY A 92 -5.59 2.34 5.28
C GLY A 92 -5.38 1.92 3.84
N MET A 93 -4.81 0.74 3.61
CA MET A 93 -4.58 0.15 2.30
C MET A 93 -5.79 -0.70 1.92
N ARG A 94 -6.76 -0.08 1.27
CA ARG A 94 -7.87 -0.81 0.67
C ARG A 94 -7.39 -1.42 -0.65
N ARG A 95 -7.47 -2.75 -0.78
CA ARG A 95 -7.35 -3.38 -2.10
C ARG A 95 -8.58 -2.93 -2.89
N LEU A 96 -8.39 -2.03 -3.85
CA LEU A 96 -9.49 -1.60 -4.70
C LEU A 96 -9.85 -2.77 -5.62
N PRO A 97 -11.15 -3.08 -5.81
CA PRO A 97 -11.55 -3.96 -6.89
C PRO A 97 -11.07 -3.40 -8.23
N ALA A 98 -11.01 -4.25 -9.25
CA ALA A 98 -10.78 -3.77 -10.59
C ALA A 98 -11.84 -2.70 -10.92
N PRO A 99 -11.44 -1.54 -11.47
CA PRO A 99 -12.37 -0.47 -11.78
C PRO A 99 -13.33 -0.94 -12.88
N ASP A 100 -14.61 -0.63 -12.74
CA ASP A 100 -15.63 -0.80 -13.77
C ASP A 100 -15.70 0.45 -14.66
N LEU A 101 -14.53 0.96 -15.06
CA LEU A 101 -14.39 2.23 -15.74
C LEU A 101 -13.87 2.05 -17.17
N ILE A 102 -14.61 2.58 -18.15
CA ILE A 102 -14.06 2.86 -19.48
C ILE A 102 -13.22 4.12 -19.38
N MET A 103 -11.94 4.02 -19.70
CA MET A 103 -11.02 5.16 -19.61
C MET A 103 -11.41 6.23 -20.63
N PRO A 104 -11.50 7.51 -20.23
CA PRO A 104 -11.82 8.59 -21.13
C PRO A 104 -10.64 8.93 -22.06
N ASP A 105 -10.91 9.68 -23.12
CA ASP A 105 -9.85 10.34 -23.89
C ASP A 105 -9.24 11.47 -23.04
N TRP A 106 -8.03 11.23 -22.56
CA TRP A 106 -7.33 12.17 -21.67
C TRP A 106 -6.97 13.49 -22.35
N GLU A 107 -6.80 13.52 -23.68
CA GLU A 107 -6.53 14.77 -24.38
C GLU A 107 -7.76 15.67 -24.38
N GLN A 108 -8.93 15.09 -24.65
CA GLN A 108 -10.20 15.81 -24.59
C GLN A 108 -10.51 16.28 -23.17
N VAL A 109 -10.36 15.40 -22.16
CA VAL A 109 -10.61 15.76 -20.75
C VAL A 109 -9.68 16.88 -20.28
N LEU A 110 -8.42 16.88 -20.69
CA LEU A 110 -7.48 17.95 -20.33
C LEU A 110 -7.89 19.31 -20.92
N LEU A 111 -8.49 19.32 -22.12
CA LEU A 111 -8.98 20.52 -22.78
C LEU A 111 -10.28 21.04 -22.17
N GLU A 112 -11.24 20.15 -21.92
CA GLU A 112 -12.59 20.51 -21.49
C GLU A 112 -12.74 20.62 -19.97
N GLU A 113 -12.03 19.80 -19.21
CA GLU A 113 -12.14 19.66 -17.75
C GLU A 113 -10.77 19.74 -17.04
N PRO A 114 -9.96 20.81 -17.23
CA PRO A 114 -8.58 20.89 -16.69
C PRO A 114 -8.51 20.79 -15.16
N GLU A 115 -9.56 21.20 -14.45
CA GLU A 115 -9.64 21.05 -12.98
C GLU A 115 -9.74 19.58 -12.55
N ILE A 116 -10.43 18.73 -13.32
CA ILE A 116 -10.47 17.28 -13.05
C ILE A 116 -9.07 16.69 -13.18
N CYS A 117 -8.31 17.06 -14.21
CA CYS A 117 -6.92 16.64 -14.37
C CYS A 117 -6.05 17.06 -13.18
N LYS A 118 -6.12 18.32 -12.74
CA LYS A 118 -5.38 18.79 -11.54
C LYS A 118 -5.73 17.99 -10.29
N PHE A 119 -7.01 17.64 -10.12
CA PHE A 119 -7.45 16.83 -8.98
C PHE A 119 -6.95 15.39 -9.07
N LEU A 120 -6.89 14.79 -10.26
CA LEU A 120 -6.28 13.47 -10.47
C LEU A 120 -4.76 13.50 -10.21
N GLU A 121 -4.09 14.60 -10.54
CA GLU A 121 -2.68 14.82 -10.19
C GLU A 121 -2.46 14.90 -8.67
N ASP A 122 -3.25 15.67 -7.92
CA ASP A 122 -3.11 15.71 -6.45
C ASP A 122 -3.46 14.35 -5.81
N VAL A 123 -4.39 13.58 -6.37
CA VAL A 123 -4.64 12.19 -5.94
C VAL A 123 -3.40 11.31 -6.17
N THR A 124 -2.74 11.46 -7.32
CA THR A 124 -1.47 10.78 -7.65
C THR A 124 -0.35 11.19 -6.71
N ASP A 125 -0.16 12.49 -6.45
CA ASP A 125 0.87 13.00 -5.55
C ASP A 125 0.68 12.47 -4.13
N ARG A 126 -0.56 12.48 -3.64
CA ARG A 126 -0.90 11.88 -2.33
C ARG A 126 -0.60 10.39 -2.32
N ARG A 127 -0.94 9.67 -3.38
CA ARG A 127 -0.59 8.23 -3.51
C ARG A 127 0.92 8.03 -3.45
N CYS A 128 1.70 8.83 -4.17
CA CYS A 128 3.16 8.76 -4.15
C CYS A 128 3.74 9.03 -2.75
N ARG A 129 3.22 10.04 -2.04
CA ARG A 129 3.64 10.35 -0.67
C ARG A 129 3.28 9.24 0.32
N LEU A 130 2.10 8.64 0.17
CA LEU A 130 1.60 7.58 1.05
C LEU A 130 2.16 6.19 0.70
N GLY A 131 2.58 5.97 -0.54
CA GLY A 131 2.86 4.64 -1.10
C GLY A 131 1.62 3.77 -1.34
N TYR A 132 0.42 4.33 -1.19
CA TYR A 132 -0.85 3.67 -1.45
C TYR A 132 -1.96 4.71 -1.72
N PRO A 133 -3.09 4.32 -2.34
CA PRO A 133 -4.13 5.29 -2.68
C PRO A 133 -4.71 6.01 -1.46
N PRO A 134 -4.88 7.35 -1.52
CA PRO A 134 -5.48 8.10 -0.42
C PRO A 134 -6.94 7.67 -0.16
N ARG A 135 -7.44 7.87 1.06
CA ARG A 135 -8.85 7.62 1.38
C ARG A 135 -9.71 8.76 0.86
N LYS A 136 -10.92 8.43 0.41
CA LYS A 136 -11.94 9.40 -0.05
C LYS A 136 -12.11 10.60 0.90
N ARG A 137 -12.24 10.33 2.21
CA ARG A 137 -12.43 11.37 3.25
C ARG A 137 -11.26 12.32 3.45
N ASP A 138 -10.06 11.91 3.04
CA ASP A 138 -8.84 12.71 3.20
C ASP A 138 -8.62 13.64 1.98
N VAL A 139 -9.45 13.50 0.94
CA VAL A 139 -9.39 14.29 -0.30
C VAL A 139 -10.60 15.23 -0.39
N PRO A 140 -10.41 16.56 -0.25
CA PRO A 140 -11.51 17.52 -0.13
C PRO A 140 -12.51 17.52 -1.31
N TYR A 141 -12.01 17.40 -2.53
CA TYR A 141 -12.79 17.39 -3.78
C TYR A 141 -13.21 15.98 -4.22
N SER A 142 -13.13 14.98 -3.33
CA SER A 142 -13.47 13.60 -3.64
C SER A 142 -14.91 13.39 -4.10
N LYS A 143 -15.86 14.24 -3.68
CA LYS A 143 -17.25 14.18 -4.14
C LYS A 143 -17.36 14.46 -5.64
N LEU A 144 -16.74 15.53 -6.11
CA LEU A 144 -16.73 15.92 -7.52
C LEU A 144 -16.11 14.82 -8.39
N LEU A 145 -14.97 14.28 -7.96
CA LEU A 145 -14.33 13.17 -8.66
C LEU A 145 -15.22 11.92 -8.68
N CYS A 146 -15.92 11.61 -7.59
CA CYS A 146 -16.89 10.50 -7.57
C CYS A 146 -18.13 10.77 -8.42
N GLU A 147 -18.55 12.00 -8.65
CA GLU A 147 -19.63 12.32 -9.59
C GLU A 147 -19.19 12.03 -11.03
N ARG A 148 -17.94 12.37 -11.37
CA ARG A 148 -17.38 12.14 -12.71
C ARG A 148 -17.06 10.68 -13.02
N PHE A 149 -16.49 9.96 -12.04
CA PHE A 149 -15.97 8.60 -12.18
C PHE A 149 -16.82 7.55 -11.46
N HIS A 150 -17.97 7.94 -10.90
CA HIS A 150 -18.97 7.11 -10.20
C HIS A 150 -18.54 6.52 -8.85
N SER A 151 -17.27 6.14 -8.67
CA SER A 151 -16.77 5.54 -7.43
C SER A 151 -15.36 6.04 -7.09
N TRP A 152 -14.95 5.93 -5.82
CA TRP A 152 -13.60 6.32 -5.41
C TRP A 152 -12.53 5.39 -6.00
N GLU A 153 -12.87 4.11 -6.11
CA GLU A 153 -12.09 3.09 -6.82
C GLU A 153 -11.75 3.54 -8.23
N ASN A 154 -12.76 4.03 -8.97
CA ASN A 154 -12.59 4.51 -10.33
C ASN A 154 -11.79 5.81 -10.38
N VAL A 155 -11.90 6.68 -9.38
CA VAL A 155 -11.06 7.89 -9.27
C VAL A 155 -9.58 7.53 -9.16
N VAL A 156 -9.24 6.55 -8.32
CA VAL A 156 -7.84 6.11 -8.18
C VAL A 156 -7.35 5.48 -9.48
N ALA A 157 -8.17 4.63 -10.12
CA ALA A 157 -7.82 4.04 -11.39
C ALA A 157 -7.65 5.08 -12.52
N ALA A 158 -8.53 6.08 -12.55
CA ALA A 158 -8.45 7.23 -13.45
C ALA A 158 -7.15 8.01 -13.22
N ALA A 159 -6.77 8.24 -11.96
CA ALA A 159 -5.52 8.92 -11.62
C ALA A 159 -4.29 8.12 -12.09
N ASP A 160 -4.29 6.80 -11.90
CA ASP A 160 -3.21 5.92 -12.39
C ASP A 160 -3.12 5.93 -13.92
N ALA A 161 -4.27 5.84 -14.61
CA ALA A 161 -4.32 5.84 -16.07
C ALA A 161 -3.91 7.19 -16.66
N PHE A 162 -4.35 8.29 -16.06
CA PHE A 162 -3.96 9.64 -16.47
C PHE A 162 -2.46 9.88 -16.31
N GLN A 163 -1.87 9.48 -15.17
CA GLN A 163 -0.42 9.56 -14.96
C GLN A 163 0.35 8.83 -16.07
N LYS A 164 -0.04 7.58 -16.39
CA LYS A 164 0.60 6.79 -17.45
C LYS A 164 0.52 7.48 -18.81
N TRP A 165 -0.65 8.00 -19.15
CA TRP A 165 -0.84 8.76 -20.40
C TRP A 165 0.08 10.00 -20.46
N GLN A 166 0.23 10.73 -19.35
CA GLN A 166 1.16 11.87 -19.27
C GLN A 166 2.62 11.45 -19.46
N GLU A 167 3.03 10.31 -18.89
CA GLU A 167 4.37 9.76 -19.04
C GLU A 167 4.65 9.33 -20.49
N GLU A 168 3.72 8.63 -21.13
CA GLU A 168 3.81 8.20 -22.54
C GLU A 168 3.91 9.40 -23.48
N ARG A 169 3.08 10.42 -23.28
CA ARG A 169 3.11 11.68 -24.04
C ARG A 169 4.46 12.39 -23.91
N ARG A 170 4.99 12.48 -22.69
CA ARG A 170 6.30 13.10 -22.42
C ARG A 170 7.45 12.34 -23.07
N ASN A 171 7.40 11.01 -23.01
CA ASN A 171 8.41 10.14 -23.63
C ASN A 171 8.37 10.18 -25.16
N SER A 172 7.20 10.47 -25.75
CA SER A 172 7.01 10.60 -27.20
C SER A 172 7.52 11.95 -27.74
N VAL A 173 7.48 13.00 -26.94
CA VAL A 173 8.01 14.34 -27.31
C VAL A 173 9.54 14.42 -27.20
N ASN A 174 10.15 13.56 -26.39
CA ASN A 174 11.61 13.49 -26.20
C ASN A 174 12.34 12.50 -27.12
N LYS A 175 11.61 11.86 -28.06
CA LYS A 175 12.16 10.99 -29.11
C LYS A 175 12.16 11.71 -30.45
#